data_AF-A0A7Y5KJ92-F1
#
_entry.id   AF-A0A7Y5KJ92-F1
#
_cell.length_a   1.000
_cell.length_b   1.000
_cell.length_c   1.000
_cell.angle_alpha   90.00
_cell.angle_beta   90.00
_cell.angle_gamma   90.00
#
_symmetry.space_group_name_H-M   'P 1'
#
loop_
_entity.id
_entity.type
_entity.pdbx_description
1 polymer ?
#
loop_
_entity_poly.entity_id
_entity_poly.type
_entity_poly.pdbx_seq_one_letter_code
_entity_poly.pdbx_strand_id
1 'polypeptide(L)'
;TEEHSLHGRPYRVDFLVEGTRVVVEFDGRVKYADREVVFAEKKREDRIRTLGYEVVRLTWDDLRDPERVRRLLVAALARAARRAA
;
A
#
# COMPACT_ATOMS: atom_id res chain seq x y z
N THR A 1 -2.30 -10.77 -2.97
CA THR A 1 -1.43 -10.50 -1.83
C THR A 1 -0.28 -11.47 -1.75
N GLU A 2 0.94 -10.95 -1.78
CA GLU A 2 2.21 -11.68 -1.66
C GLU A 2 2.96 -11.26 -0.40
N GLU A 3 3.93 -12.06 0.05
CA GLU A 3 4.78 -11.71 1.18
C GLU A 3 6.04 -10.98 0.71
N HIS A 4 6.28 -9.80 1.27
CA HIS A 4 7.48 -9.01 1.02
C HIS A 4 8.19 -8.68 2.32
N SER A 5 9.53 -8.74 2.29
CA SER A 5 10.35 -8.30 3.43
C SER A 5 10.49 -6.78 3.42
N LEU A 6 9.85 -6.11 4.37
CA LEU A 6 9.95 -4.66 4.57
C LEU A 6 10.78 -4.40 5.83
N HIS A 7 11.95 -3.77 5.66
CA HIS A 7 12.91 -3.54 6.76
C HIS A 7 13.23 -4.81 7.57
N GLY A 8 13.47 -5.93 6.88
CA GLY A 8 13.86 -7.19 7.51
C GLY A 8 12.73 -7.92 8.23
N ARG A 9 11.47 -7.50 8.05
CA ARG A 9 10.29 -8.17 8.60
C ARG A 9 9.30 -8.53 7.48
N PRO A 10 8.68 -9.72 7.50
CA PRO A 10 7.71 -10.10 6.48
C PRO A 10 6.40 -9.33 6.67
N TYR A 11 5.88 -8.79 5.57
CA TYR A 11 4.55 -8.22 5.48
C TYR A 11 3.84 -8.75 4.25
N ARG A 12 2.56 -9.09 4.40
CA ARG A 12 1.69 -9.39 3.27
C ARG A 12 1.17 -8.09 2.66
N VAL A 13 1.45 -7.86 1.38
CA VAL A 13 0.99 -6.71 0.58
C VAL A 13 0.70 -7.19 -0.83
N ASP A 14 -0.15 -6.51 -1.60
CA ASP A 14 -0.40 -6.93 -2.98
C ASP A 14 0.79 -6.70 -3.91
N PHE A 15 1.44 -5.54 -3.81
CA PHE A 15 2.65 -5.25 -4.58
C PHE A 15 3.61 -4.33 -3.81
N LEU A 16 4.91 -4.51 -4.05
CA LEU A 16 5.97 -3.58 -3.69
C LEU A 16 6.58 -3.01 -4.97
N VAL A 17 6.64 -1.69 -5.10
CA VAL A 17 7.36 -1.06 -6.22
C VAL A 17 8.85 -1.20 -5.95
N GLU A 18 9.49 -2.09 -6.72
CA GLU A 18 10.89 -2.48 -6.55
C GLU A 18 11.84 -1.27 -6.46
N GLY A 19 12.81 -1.35 -5.54
CA GLY A 19 13.77 -0.28 -5.31
C GLY A 19 13.20 0.96 -4.61
N THR A 20 11.94 0.95 -4.18
CA THR A 20 11.29 2.09 -3.53
C THR A 20 10.63 1.70 -2.21
N ARG A 21 10.15 2.71 -1.47
CA ARG A 21 9.31 2.53 -0.27
C ARG A 21 7.83 2.72 -0.59
N VAL A 22 7.36 2.29 -1.76
CA VAL A 22 5.94 2.37 -2.15
C VAL A 22 5.34 0.98 -2.22
N VAL A 23 4.34 0.74 -1.37
CA VAL A 23 3.48 -0.43 -1.39
C VAL A 23 2.17 -0.09 -2.09
N VAL A 24 1.67 -1.02 -2.92
CA VAL A 24 0.35 -0.90 -3.54
C VAL A 24 -0.53 -2.04 -3.02
N GLU A 25 -1.72 -1.69 -2.56
CA GLU A 25 -2.75 -2.62 -2.10
C GLU A 25 -3.97 -2.45 -3.02
N PHE A 26 -4.56 -3.55 -3.46
CA PHE A 26 -5.78 -3.55 -4.24
C PHE A 26 -6.98 -3.91 -3.36
N ASP A 27 -7.81 -2.91 -3.08
CA ASP A 27 -9.06 -3.11 -2.35
C ASP A 27 -10.13 -3.66 -3.29
N GLY A 28 -10.22 -4.98 -3.31
CA GLY A 28 -11.31 -5.74 -3.90
C GLY A 28 -12.59 -5.64 -3.08
N ARG A 29 -13.10 -4.43 -2.82
CA ARG A 29 -14.44 -4.15 -2.24
C ARG A 29 -14.74 -5.07 -1.05
N VAL A 30 -14.12 -4.82 0.10
CA VAL A 30 -14.39 -5.57 1.35
C VAL A 30 -15.89 -5.54 1.67
N LYS A 31 -16.58 -6.66 1.45
CA LYS A 31 -17.93 -6.88 1.95
C LYS A 31 -17.82 -7.37 3.39
N TYR A 32 -18.27 -6.55 4.35
CA TYR A 32 -18.52 -6.86 5.76
C TYR A 32 -17.58 -7.93 6.37
N ALA A 33 -16.28 -7.65 6.36
CA ALA A 33 -15.35 -8.42 7.20
C ALA A 33 -15.58 -8.07 8.68
N ASP A 34 -15.35 -9.04 9.56
CA ASP A 34 -15.38 -8.87 11.01
C ASP A 34 -14.58 -7.62 11.44
N ARG A 35 -15.07 -6.88 12.43
CA ARG A 35 -14.40 -5.68 12.98
C ARG A 35 -12.96 -5.99 13.38
N GLU A 36 -12.69 -7.20 13.86
CA GLU A 36 -11.34 -7.62 14.24
C GLU A 36 -10.39 -7.66 13.04
N VAL A 37 -10.87 -8.14 11.88
CA VAL A 37 -10.08 -8.21 10.64
C VAL A 37 -9.74 -6.80 10.16
N VAL A 38 -10.73 -5.91 10.10
CA VAL A 38 -10.53 -4.50 9.69
C VAL A 38 -9.52 -3.81 10.61
N PHE A 39 -9.60 -4.08 11.92
CA PHE A 39 -8.66 -3.51 12.88
C PHE A 39 -7.24 -4.07 12.72
N ALA A 40 -7.11 -5.37 12.46
CA ALA A 40 -5.82 -6.01 12.18
C ALA A 40 -5.18 -5.47 10.90
N GLU A 41 -5.96 -5.26 9.84
CA GLU A 41 -5.52 -4.65 8.58
C GLU A 41 -5.06 -3.20 8.78
N LYS A 42 -5.82 -2.39 9.52
CA LYS A 42 -5.43 -1.02 9.85
C LYS A 42 -4.13 -0.99 10.65
N LYS A 43 -3.99 -1.84 11.67
CA LYS A 43 -2.75 -1.96 12.44
C LYS A 43 -1.56 -2.37 11.57
N ARG A 44 -1.76 -3.25 10.59
CA ARG A 44 -0.71 -3.66 9.64
C ARG A 44 -0.28 -2.48 8.79
N GLU A 45 -1.23 -1.74 8.21
CA GLU A 45 -0.93 -0.55 7.42
C GLU A 45 -0.21 0.52 8.22
N ASP A 46 -0.68 0.80 9.44
CA ASP A 46 -0.04 1.78 10.32
C ASP A 46 1.41 1.38 10.59
N ARG A 47 1.71 0.09 10.82
CA ARG A 47 3.09 -0.39 10.96
C ARG A 47 3.91 -0.15 9.69
N ILE A 48 3.39 -0.50 8.51
CA ILE A 48 4.08 -0.26 7.23
C ILE A 48 4.38 1.23 7.05
N ARG A 49 3.44 2.11 7.38
CA ARG A 49 3.63 3.57 7.33
C ARG A 49 4.68 4.06 8.33
N THR A 50 4.71 3.53 9.56
CA THR A 50 5.74 3.89 10.55
C THR A 50 7.14 3.47 10.13
N LEU A 51 7.25 2.43 9.28
CA LEU A 51 8.51 2.05 8.62
C LEU A 51 8.90 3.01 7.47
N GLY A 52 8.15 4.09 7.26
CA GLY A 52 8.44 5.10 6.24
C GLY A 52 7.97 4.72 4.83
N TYR A 53 7.17 3.66 4.69
CA TYR A 53 6.55 3.30 3.41
C TYR A 53 5.32 4.16 3.12
N GLU A 54 5.15 4.50 1.86
CA GLU A 54 3.90 5.01 1.30
C GLU A 54 3.02 3.82 0.90
N VAL A 55 1.74 3.88 1.26
CA VAL A 55 0.76 2.85 0.89
C VAL A 55 -0.25 3.48 -0.06
N VAL A 56 -0.35 2.96 -1.29
CA VAL A 56 -1.35 3.33 -2.28
C VAL A 56 -2.42 2.26 -2.31
N ARG A 57 -3.66 2.62 -1.95
CA ARG A 57 -4.82 1.76 -2.17
C ARG A 57 -5.45 2.06 -3.52
N LEU A 58 -5.57 1.02 -4.34
CA LEU A 58 -6.33 1.06 -5.59
C LEU A 58 -7.62 0.29 -5.41
N THR A 59 -8.71 0.85 -5.90
CA THR A 59 -10.02 0.20 -5.96
C THR A 59 -10.35 -0.17 -7.41
N TRP A 60 -11.42 -0.94 -7.60
CA TRP A 60 -11.97 -1.18 -8.93
C TRP A 60 -12.31 0.10 -9.71
N ASP A 61 -12.63 1.20 -9.05
CA ASP A 61 -12.90 2.48 -9.70
C ASP A 61 -11.61 3.12 -10.22
N ASP A 62 -10.54 3.07 -9.42
CA ASP A 62 -9.24 3.60 -9.82
C ASP A 62 -8.70 2.87 -11.05
N LEU A 63 -8.87 1.54 -11.14
CA LEU A 63 -8.40 0.76 -12.28
C LEU A 63 -9.16 1.04 -13.60
N ARG A 64 -10.31 1.71 -13.55
CA ARG A 64 -11.03 2.15 -14.77
C ARG A 64 -10.38 3.37 -15.42
N ASP A 65 -9.51 4.08 -14.71
CA ASP A 65 -8.77 5.24 -15.18
C ASP A 65 -7.25 5.02 -14.96
N PRO A 66 -6.52 4.52 -15.97
CA PRO A 66 -5.07 4.32 -15.87
C PRO A 66 -4.29 5.59 -15.51
N GLU A 67 -4.78 6.75 -15.94
CA GLU A 67 -4.11 8.03 -15.66
C GLU A 67 -4.29 8.43 -14.20
N ARG A 68 -5.43 8.08 -13.58
CA ARG A 68 -5.62 8.19 -12.13
C ARG A 68 -4.66 7.30 -11.36
N VAL A 69 -4.49 6.02 -11.75
CA VAL A 69 -3.51 5.12 -11.15
C VAL A 69 -2.11 5.72 -11.24
N ARG A 70 -1.72 6.21 -12.42
CA ARG A 70 -0.42 6.85 -12.65
C ARG A 70 -0.21 8.04 -11.71
N ARG A 71 -1.18 8.95 -11.58
CA ARG A 71 -1.09 10.11 -10.66
C ARG A 71 -0.90 9.68 -9.21
N LEU A 72 -1.63 8.66 -8.74
CA LEU A 72 -1.51 8.15 -7.37
C LEU A 72 -0.10 7.59 -7.11
N LEU A 73 0.42 6.78 -8.03
CA LEU A 73 1.75 6.19 -7.93
C LEU A 73 2.87 7.24 -7.98
N VAL A 74 2.82 8.18 -8.93
CA VAL A 74 3.81 9.27 -9.04
C VAL A 74 3.83 10.12 -7.77
N ALA A 75 2.66 10.45 -7.21
CA ALA A 75 2.59 11.22 -5.98
C ALA A 75 3.17 10.45 -4.78
N ALA A 76 2.92 9.14 -4.70
CA ALA A 76 3.49 8.28 -3.66
C ALA A 76 5.00 8.16 -3.78
N LEU A 77 5.53 7.94 -4.99
CA LEU A 77 6.98 7.91 -5.26
C LEU A 77 7.65 9.21 -4.83
N ALA A 78 7.06 10.36 -5.16
CA ALA A 78 7.59 11.66 -4.76
C ALA A 78 7.58 11.85 -3.23
N ARG A 79 6.55 11.39 -2.52
CA ARG A 79 6.51 11.41 -1.05
C ARG A 79 7.54 10.46 -0.43
N ALA A 80 7.67 9.26 -0.97
CA ALA A 80 8.65 8.27 -0.50
C ALA A 80 10.09 8.77 -0.68
N ALA A 81 10.41 9.37 -1.84
CA ALA A 81 11.72 9.96 -2.11
C ALA A 81 12.05 11.08 -1.11
N ARG A 82 11.09 11.98 -0.81
CA ARG A 82 11.27 13.06 0.17
C ARG A 82 11.49 12.58 1.61
N ARG A 83 11.07 11.36 1.96
CA ARG A 83 11.32 10.77 3.29
C ARG A 83 12.63 9.98 3.37
N ALA A 84 13.23 9.67 2.22
CA ALA A 84 14.49 8.95 2.14
C ALA A 84 15.71 9.90 2.10
N ALA A 85 15.50 11.16 1.71
CA ALA A 85 16.45 12.25 1.85
C ALA A 85 16.49 12.75 3.30
#